data_AF-A0A2V8BJC5-F1
#
_entry.id   AF-A0A2V8BJC5-F1
#
_cell.length_a   1.000
_cell.length_b   1.000
_cell.length_c   1.000
_cell.angle_alpha   90.00
_cell.angle_beta   90.00
_cell.angle_gamma   90.00
#
_symmetry.space_group_name_H-M   'P 1'
#
loop_
_entity.id
_entity.type
_entity.pdbx_description
1 polymer ?
#
loop_
_entity_poly.entity_id
_entity_poly.type
_entity_poly.pdbx_seq_one_letter_code
_entity_poly.pdbx_strand_id
1 'polypeptide(L)' 'HLKAGYLRKNGVPYSEGTTLTEYYDRHTEPNGDQWFTVTTIVDDSKYLLQPFITSTHFKKEPDGAKWRPTPCTAS' A
#
# COMPACT_ATOMS: atom_id res chain seq x y z
N HIS A 1 -8.10 3.99 -15.70
CA HIS A 1 -7.97 2.51 -15.57
C HIS A 1 -6.54 2.17 -15.24
N LEU A 2 -6.33 1.15 -14.41
CA LEU A 2 -5.00 0.64 -14.08
C LEU A 2 -4.34 0.07 -15.35
N LYS A 3 -3.01 0.19 -15.45
CA LYS A 3 -2.25 -0.55 -16.46
C LYS A 3 -1.94 -1.93 -15.89
N ALA A 4 -1.98 -2.97 -16.72
CA ALA A 4 -1.58 -4.31 -16.30
C ALA A 4 -0.17 -4.31 -15.70
N GLY A 5 0.03 -5.12 -14.67
CA GLY A 5 1.27 -5.12 -13.88
C GLY A 5 1.36 -6.32 -12.94
N TYR A 6 2.13 -6.19 -11.86
CA TYR A 6 2.33 -7.24 -10.86
C TYR A 6 1.96 -6.77 -9.47
N LEU A 7 1.29 -7.64 -8.70
CA LEU A 7 0.88 -7.35 -7.31
C LEU A 7 2.08 -7.24 -6.35
N ARG A 8 3.16 -7.97 -6.66
CA ARG A 8 4.43 -7.93 -5.95
C ARG A 8 5.56 -8.28 -6.91
N LYS A 9 6.81 -7.96 -6.55
CA LYS A 9 7.99 -8.33 -7.35
C LYS A 9 7.99 -9.84 -7.62
N ASN A 10 8.05 -10.21 -8.90
CA ASN A 10 7.99 -11.60 -9.37
C ASN A 10 6.74 -12.38 -8.91
N GLY A 11 5.62 -11.67 -8.69
CA GLY A 11 4.37 -12.25 -8.20
C GLY A 11 3.35 -12.54 -9.28
N VAL A 12 2.11 -12.73 -8.85
CA VAL A 12 0.94 -12.87 -9.73
C VAL A 12 0.67 -11.52 -10.42
N PRO A 13 0.40 -11.51 -11.74
CA PRO A 13 0.03 -10.29 -12.44
C PRO A 13 -1.39 -9.83 -12.09
N TYR A 14 -1.68 -8.57 -12.39
CA TYR A 14 -3.03 -8.00 -12.41
C TYR A 14 -3.27 -7.36 -13.79
N SER A 15 -4.50 -7.36 -14.26
CA SER A 15 -4.87 -6.89 -15.60
C SER A 15 -5.22 -5.40 -15.63
N GLU A 16 -5.40 -4.87 -16.82
CA GLU A 16 -5.95 -3.53 -17.05
C GLU A 16 -7.42 -3.39 -16.59
N GLY A 17 -8.11 -4.52 -16.41
CA GLY A 17 -9.47 -4.61 -15.88
C GLY A 17 -9.57 -4.70 -14.36
N THR A 18 -8.44 -4.67 -13.65
CA THR A 18 -8.41 -4.73 -12.18
C THR A 18 -9.20 -3.58 -11.55
N THR A 19 -9.98 -3.91 -10.51
CA THR A 19 -10.53 -2.92 -9.57
C THR A 19 -9.71 -2.92 -8.29
N LEU A 20 -9.20 -1.75 -7.90
CA LEU A 20 -8.45 -1.54 -6.67
C LEU A 20 -9.29 -0.70 -5.71
N THR A 21 -9.55 -1.24 -4.52
CA THR A 21 -10.27 -0.52 -3.45
C THR A 21 -9.34 -0.40 -2.24
N GLU A 22 -9.15 0.81 -1.76
CA GLU A 22 -8.30 1.09 -0.59
C GLU A 22 -9.13 1.73 0.54
N TYR A 23 -9.00 1.18 1.73
CA TYR A 23 -9.52 1.76 2.97
C TYR A 23 -8.37 2.34 3.77
N TYR A 24 -8.47 3.63 4.06
CA TYR A 24 -7.47 4.37 4.83
C TYR A 24 -8.01 4.60 6.24
N ASP A 25 -7.36 3.98 7.22
CA ASP A 25 -7.73 4.09 8.62
C ASP A 25 -6.59 4.72 9.42
N ARG A 26 -6.91 5.74 10.22
CA ARG A 26 -5.97 6.37 11.15
C ARG A 26 -6.51 6.28 12.55
N HIS A 27 -5.82 5.55 13.41
CA HIS A 27 -6.22 5.33 14.80
C HIS A 27 -5.08 5.66 15.76
N THR A 28 -5.47 5.88 17.01
CA THR A 28 -4.55 6.09 18.13
C THR A 28 -4.73 4.95 19.11
N GLU A 29 -3.65 4.25 19.41
CA GLU A 29 -3.65 3.14 20.35
C GLU A 29 -3.73 3.64 21.82
N PRO A 30 -4.10 2.79 22.80
CA PRO A 30 -4.18 3.19 24.20
C PRO A 30 -2.87 3.75 24.78
N ASN A 31 -1.73 3.39 24.19
CA ASN A 31 -0.40 3.89 24.58
C ASN A 31 -0.07 5.27 23.96
N GLY A 32 -0.98 5.86 23.17
CA GLY A 32 -0.81 7.14 22.50
C GLY A 32 -0.11 7.06 21.13
N ASP A 33 0.32 5.87 20.69
CA ASP A 33 0.91 5.69 19.37
C ASP A 33 -0.13 5.97 18.28
N GLN A 34 0.27 6.74 17.27
CA GLN A 34 -0.56 6.99 16.09
C GLN A 34 -0.19 6.01 14.98
N TRP A 35 -1.19 5.28 14.48
CA TRP A 35 -1.05 4.33 13.39
C TRP A 35 -1.91 4.73 12.20
N PHE A 36 -1.43 4.37 11.02
CA PHE A 36 -2.13 4.49 9.76
C PHE A 36 -2.13 3.13 9.07
N THR A 37 -3.31 2.55 8.91
CA THR A 37 -3.51 1.25 8.25
C THR A 37 -4.15 1.48 6.89
N VAL A 38 -3.55 0.90 5.86
CA VAL A 38 -4.11 0.85 4.52
C VAL A 38 -4.52 -0.58 4.23
N THR A 39 -5.81 -0.83 4.05
CA THR A 39 -6.32 -2.12 3.57
C THR A 39 -6.57 -2.00 2.09
N THR A 40 -5.88 -2.82 1.31
CA THR A 40 -5.98 -2.87 -0.14
C THR A 40 -6.70 -4.15 -0.55
N ILE A 41 -7.75 -4.01 -1.36
CA ILE A 41 -8.49 -5.11 -1.97
C ILE A 41 -8.33 -5.02 -3.48
N VAL A 42 -7.84 -6.11 -4.08
CA VAL A 42 -7.67 -6.23 -5.53
C VAL A 42 -8.66 -7.25 -6.06
N ASP A 43 -9.54 -6.82 -6.95
CA ASP A 43 -10.46 -7.68 -7.70
C ASP A 43 -10.00 -7.77 -9.17
N ASP A 44 -9.67 -8.99 -9.60
CA ASP A 44 -9.26 -9.30 -10.97
C ASP A 44 -9.59 -10.76 -11.32
N SER A 45 -10.72 -11.01 -11.97
CA SER A 45 -11.16 -12.36 -12.32
C SER A 45 -10.31 -13.06 -13.39
N LYS A 46 -9.42 -12.33 -14.09
CA LYS A 46 -8.54 -12.89 -15.12
C LYS A 46 -7.37 -13.65 -14.50
N TYR A 47 -6.80 -13.11 -13.42
CA TYR A 47 -5.61 -13.69 -12.78
C TYR A 47 -5.87 -14.19 -11.35
N LEU A 48 -6.94 -13.76 -10.69
CA LEU A 48 -7.26 -14.12 -9.31
C LEU A 48 -8.60 -14.87 -9.25
N LEU A 49 -8.61 -15.99 -8.53
CA LEU A 49 -9.84 -16.76 -8.26
C LEU A 49 -10.72 -16.10 -7.19
N GLN A 50 -10.14 -15.25 -6.36
CA GLN A 50 -10.80 -14.50 -5.29
C GLN A 50 -10.05 -13.18 -5.07
N PRO A 51 -10.67 -12.17 -4.43
CA PRO A 51 -9.99 -10.91 -4.15
C PRO A 51 -8.69 -11.13 -3.37
N PHE A 52 -7.63 -10.44 -3.78
CA PHE A 52 -6.38 -10.41 -3.04
C PHE A 52 -6.42 -9.24 -2.06
N ILE A 53 -6.30 -9.54 -0.75
CA ILE A 53 -6.48 -8.56 0.32
C ILE A 53 -5.18 -8.48 1.14
N THR A 54 -4.69 -7.26 1.34
CA THR A 54 -3.51 -6.99 2.17
C THR A 54 -3.73 -5.77 3.05
N SER A 55 -3.14 -5.77 4.25
CA SER A 55 -3.08 -4.58 5.11
C SER A 55 -1.62 -4.15 5.29
N THR A 56 -1.36 -2.86 5.12
CA THR A 56 -0.06 -2.23 5.40
C THR A 56 -0.24 -1.28 6.57
N HIS A 57 0.63 -1.38 7.57
CA HIS A 57 0.55 -0.60 8.81
C HIS A 57 1.76 0.34 8.91
N PHE A 58 1.49 1.62 9.12
CA PHE A 58 2.50 2.65 9.30
C PHE A 58 2.36 3.23 10.71
N LYS A 59 3.40 3.10 11.52
CA LYS A 59 3.49 3.82 12.80
C LYS A 59 4.04 5.22 12.54
N LYS A 60 3.41 6.24 13.13
CA LYS A 60 3.96 7.60 13.11
C LYS A 60 5.20 7.65 14.00
N GLU A 61 6.30 8.11 13.43
CA GLU A 61 7.51 8.38 14.19
C GLU A 61 7.33 9.59 15.11
N PRO A 62 8.00 9.65 16.27
CA PRO A 62 7.90 10.79 17.19
C PRO A 62 8.31 12.11 16.53
N ASP A 63 9.31 12.05 15.65
CA ASP A 63 9.90 13.19 14.95
C ASP A 63 10.51 12.77 13.60
N GLY A 64 11.24 13.69 12.96
CA GLY A 64 11.94 13.47 11.70
C GLY A 64 13.36 12.92 11.81
N ALA A 65 13.83 12.45 12.97
CA ALA A 65 15.24 12.09 13.18
C ALA A 65 15.75 10.94 12.28
N LYS A 66 14.83 10.05 11.85
CA LYS A 66 15.10 8.97 10.89
C LYS A 66 15.04 9.42 9.43
N TRP A 67 14.54 10.61 9.14
CA TRP A 67 14.41 11.15 7.79
C TRP A 67 15.67 11.93 7.41
N ARG A 68 16.45 11.38 6.47
CA ARG A 68 17.70 11.98 5.96
C ARG A 68 17.72 11.99 4.43
N PRO A 69 16.92 12.84 3.77
CA PRO A 69 16.88 12.90 2.32
C PRO A 69 18.17 13.52 1.77
N THR A 70 18.65 12.97 0.66
CA THR A 70 19.69 13.59 -0.16
C THR A 70 19.01 14.38 -1.28
N PRO A 71 19.45 15.63 -1.58
CA PRO A 71 18.92 16.37 -2.72
C PRO A 71 19.05 15.59 -4.02
N CYS A 72 18.02 15.62 -4.86
CA CYS A 72 18.10 15.08 -6.21
C CYS A 72 19.08 15.93 -7.04
N THR A 73 20.01 15.30 -7.74
CA THR A 73 20.83 15.96 -8.78
C THR A 73 20.40 15.43 -10.14
N ALA A 74 20.03 16.32 -11.05
CA ALA A 74 19.93 15.99 -12.46
C ALA A 74 21.31 16.25 -13.08
N SER A 75 21.91 15.20 -13.64
CA SER A 75 23.12 15.29 -14.47
C SER A 75 22.75 15.13 -15.93
#